data_AF-A0A653UHD6-F1
#
_entry.id   AF-A0A653UHD6-F1
#
_cell.length_a   1.000
_cell.length_b   1.000
_cell.length_c   1.000
_cell.angle_alpha   90.00
_cell.angle_beta   90.00
_cell.angle_gamma   90.00
#
_symmetry.space_group_name_H-M   'P 1'
#
loop_
_entity.id
_entity.type
_entity.pdbx_description
1 polymer ?
#
loop_
_entity_poly.entity_id
_entity_poly.type
_entity_poly.pdbx_seq_one_letter_code
_entity_poly.pdbx_strand_id
1 'polypeptide(L)'
;MMMRRILFDFAAMAGFIAAAAAQDVTASLKGPATETVTRYLKQTRIPCYTQKGEETCRIIDTASGASLFHGSFKNDPTPHAVAFVSYQYDQTGNAMNQMAIVFREAGGRWTPVGRADETVGMEPRQVQFGQGVITYIGTVLGPNDSRAGPTGRGRFSLKVTDRGVTFGKAGR
;
A
#
# COMPACT_ATOMS: atom_id res chain seq x y z
N MET A 1 -49.14 7.87 59.02
CA MET A 1 -48.25 8.41 57.97
C MET A 1 -47.20 7.36 57.64
N MET A 2 -47.36 6.64 56.52
CA MET A 2 -46.43 5.59 56.06
C MET A 2 -45.46 6.19 55.04
N MET A 3 -44.15 6.16 55.35
CA MET A 3 -43.07 6.55 54.44
C MET A 3 -42.83 5.43 53.41
N ARG A 4 -43.01 5.74 52.13
CA ARG A 4 -42.70 4.85 51.00
C ARG A 4 -41.32 5.25 50.45
N ARG A 5 -40.31 4.41 50.67
CA ARG A 5 -38.97 4.56 50.06
C ARG A 5 -39.01 4.04 48.63
N ILE A 6 -38.66 4.90 47.67
CA ILE A 6 -38.49 4.57 46.26
C ILE A 6 -37.01 4.21 46.07
N LEU A 7 -36.74 2.96 45.69
CA LEU A 7 -35.43 2.49 45.24
C LEU A 7 -35.29 2.82 43.76
N PHE A 8 -34.24 3.56 43.40
CA PHE A 8 -33.84 3.79 42.02
C PHE A 8 -32.87 2.70 41.60
N ASP A 9 -33.29 1.85 40.67
CA ASP A 9 -32.44 0.88 39.98
C ASP A 9 -31.50 1.62 39.03
N PHE A 10 -30.20 1.58 39.32
CA PHE A 10 -29.15 2.01 38.39
C PHE A 10 -28.90 0.89 37.37
N ALA A 11 -29.46 1.03 36.18
CA ALA A 11 -29.10 0.21 35.02
C ALA A 11 -27.68 0.59 34.55
N ALA A 12 -26.71 -0.29 34.78
CA ALA A 12 -25.35 -0.17 34.26
C ALA A 12 -25.36 -0.38 32.74
N MET A 13 -25.23 0.69 31.95
CA MET A 13 -24.95 0.60 30.53
C MET A 13 -23.49 0.17 30.31
N ALA A 14 -23.29 -1.11 30.00
CA ALA A 14 -22.04 -1.59 29.45
C ALA A 14 -21.87 -1.04 28.02
N GLY A 15 -21.08 0.03 27.90
CA GLY A 15 -20.68 0.58 26.60
C GLY A 15 -19.73 -0.40 25.90
N PHE A 16 -20.20 -0.99 24.80
CA PHE A 16 -19.34 -1.74 23.89
C PHE A 16 -18.42 -0.74 23.17
N ILE A 17 -17.16 -0.66 23.60
CA ILE A 17 -16.11 0.02 22.83
C ILE A 17 -15.81 -0.88 21.62
N ALA A 18 -16.37 -0.55 20.46
CA ALA A 18 -15.95 -1.15 19.21
C ALA A 18 -14.51 -0.69 18.93
N ALA A 19 -13.54 -1.57 19.19
CA ALA A 19 -12.17 -1.37 18.76
C ALA A 19 -12.17 -1.28 17.22
N ALA A 20 -11.75 -0.14 16.68
CA ALA A 20 -11.52 -0.01 15.24
C ALA A 20 -10.49 -1.07 14.84
N ALA A 21 -10.94 -2.07 14.07
CA ALA A 21 -10.04 -3.09 13.55
C ALA A 21 -9.01 -2.39 12.66
N ALA A 22 -7.74 -2.40 13.06
CA ALA A 22 -6.65 -1.98 12.20
C ALA A 22 -6.73 -2.80 10.91
N GLN A 23 -6.90 -2.15 9.75
CA GLN A 23 -6.91 -2.84 8.48
C GLN A 23 -5.54 -3.53 8.32
N ASP A 24 -5.52 -4.86 8.29
CA ASP A 24 -4.31 -5.61 8.00
C ASP A 24 -3.98 -5.45 6.52
N VAL A 25 -3.14 -4.44 6.23
CA VAL A 25 -2.59 -4.11 4.90
C VAL A 25 -1.99 -5.33 4.21
N THR A 26 -1.54 -6.33 4.97
CA THR A 26 -0.81 -7.49 4.46
C THR A 26 -1.68 -8.72 4.24
N ALA A 27 -2.95 -8.71 4.70
CA ALA A 27 -3.85 -9.85 4.61
C ALA A 27 -4.14 -10.32 3.16
N SER A 28 -4.03 -9.40 2.19
CA SER A 28 -4.25 -9.69 0.77
C SER A 28 -2.99 -10.14 0.01
N LEU A 29 -1.81 -10.06 0.63
CA LEU A 29 -0.54 -10.40 -0.01
C LEU A 29 -0.38 -11.91 -0.12
N LYS A 30 -0.15 -12.40 -1.34
CA LYS A 30 0.02 -13.83 -1.63
C LYS A 30 1.34 -14.07 -2.36
N GLY A 31 2.02 -15.15 -1.98
CA GLY A 31 3.21 -15.65 -2.67
C GLY A 31 4.49 -15.65 -1.83
N PRO A 32 5.61 -16.11 -2.41
CA PRO A 32 6.85 -16.37 -1.69
C PRO A 32 7.52 -15.11 -1.11
N ALA A 33 7.24 -13.92 -1.66
CA ALA A 33 7.81 -12.67 -1.15
C ALA A 33 7.01 -12.04 0.02
N THR A 34 5.82 -12.55 0.38
CA THR A 34 4.89 -11.91 1.33
C THR A 34 5.57 -11.53 2.65
N GLU A 35 6.29 -12.45 3.29
CA GLU A 35 6.92 -12.17 4.59
C GLU A 35 7.96 -11.05 4.48
N THR A 36 8.73 -11.02 3.39
CA THR A 36 9.74 -9.98 3.15
C THR A 36 9.10 -8.63 2.91
N VAL A 37 8.00 -8.58 2.14
CA VAL A 37 7.23 -7.33 1.95
C VAL A 37 6.71 -6.84 3.29
N THR A 38 6.03 -7.70 4.06
CA THR A 38 5.50 -7.34 5.39
C THR A 38 6.59 -6.80 6.31
N ARG A 39 7.76 -7.45 6.33
CA ARG A 39 8.91 -7.00 7.12
C ARG A 39 9.41 -5.63 6.65
N TYR A 40 9.54 -5.43 5.34
CA TYR A 40 9.95 -4.15 4.75
C TYR A 40 9.00 -3.02 5.16
N LEU A 41 7.68 -3.24 5.07
CA LEU A 41 6.68 -2.23 5.45
C LEU A 41 6.71 -1.89 6.94
N LYS A 42 6.97 -2.88 7.80
CA LYS A 42 7.06 -2.68 9.26
C LYS A 42 8.34 -1.98 9.70
N GLN A 43 9.44 -2.14 8.96
CA GLN A 43 10.75 -1.62 9.35
C GLN A 43 11.09 -0.29 8.68
N THR A 44 10.58 -0.05 7.48
CA THR A 44 10.94 1.13 6.69
C THR A 44 10.10 2.34 7.13
N ARG A 45 10.79 3.47 7.35
CA ARG A 45 10.15 4.77 7.60
C ARG A 45 10.19 5.65 6.35
N ILE A 46 9.17 6.48 6.21
CA ILE A 46 9.07 7.51 5.17
C ILE A 46 8.68 8.84 5.82
N PRO A 47 9.01 9.99 5.19
CA PRO A 47 8.41 11.25 5.56
C PRO A 47 6.87 11.14 5.48
N CYS A 48 6.20 11.76 6.44
CA CYS A 48 4.74 11.81 6.52
C CYS A 48 4.32 13.10 7.23
N TYR A 49 3.07 13.51 7.04
CA TYR A 49 2.48 14.64 7.72
C TYR A 49 1.37 14.18 8.67
N THR A 50 1.48 14.56 9.94
CA THR A 50 0.49 14.26 10.99
C THR A 50 -0.06 15.55 11.58
N GLN A 51 -0.98 15.44 12.56
CA GLN A 51 -1.49 16.61 13.28
C GLN A 51 -0.39 17.40 14.02
N LYS A 52 0.79 16.81 14.23
CA LYS A 52 1.94 17.45 14.87
C LYS A 52 2.90 18.12 13.88
N GLY A 53 2.64 18.00 12.57
CA GLY A 53 3.51 18.47 11.50
C GLY A 53 4.20 17.32 10.75
N GLU A 54 5.28 17.65 10.05
CA GLU A 54 6.07 16.68 9.30
C GLU A 54 6.93 15.83 10.23
N GLU A 55 6.87 14.51 10.09
CA GLU A 55 7.65 13.53 10.84
C GLU A 55 8.00 12.30 9.98
N THR A 56 8.45 11.20 10.62
CA THR A 56 8.73 9.94 9.92
C THR A 56 7.86 8.79 10.44
N CYS A 57 7.01 8.28 9.57
CA CYS A 57 6.08 7.20 9.86
C CYS A 57 6.62 5.88 9.29
N ARG A 58 6.31 4.75 9.93
CA ARG A 58 6.52 3.45 9.26
C ARG A 58 5.53 3.34 8.11
N ILE A 59 5.95 2.74 7.00
CA ILE A 59 5.06 2.59 5.84
C ILE A 59 3.77 1.87 6.24
N ILE A 60 3.89 0.81 7.04
CA ILE A 60 2.74 0.02 7.50
C ILE A 60 1.69 0.84 8.25
N ASP A 61 2.08 1.90 8.96
CA ASP A 61 1.16 2.73 9.76
C ASP A 61 0.37 3.72 8.89
N THR A 62 0.85 3.97 7.67
CA THR A 62 0.24 4.91 6.70
C THR A 62 -0.44 4.19 5.54
N ALA A 63 -0.21 2.89 5.39
CA ALA A 63 -0.69 2.11 4.28
C ALA A 63 -2.17 1.77 4.43
N SER A 64 -2.94 1.88 3.35
CA SER A 64 -4.35 1.50 3.30
C SER A 64 -4.59 0.18 2.56
N GLY A 65 -3.55 -0.35 1.90
CA GLY A 65 -3.62 -1.59 1.16
C GLY A 65 -2.34 -1.87 0.38
N ALA A 66 -2.09 -3.14 0.08
CA ALA A 66 -0.98 -3.55 -0.73
C ALA A 66 -1.37 -4.70 -1.68
N SER A 67 -0.68 -4.78 -2.81
CA SER A 67 -0.83 -5.88 -3.77
C SER A 67 0.56 -6.36 -4.20
N LEU A 68 0.69 -7.66 -4.45
CA LEU A 68 1.96 -8.31 -4.72
C LEU A 68 1.89 -9.14 -6.00
N PHE A 69 2.84 -8.91 -6.89
CA PHE A 69 2.97 -9.61 -8.16
C PHE A 69 4.36 -10.20 -8.28
N HIS A 70 4.47 -11.35 -8.95
CA HIS A 70 5.72 -12.06 -9.17
C HIS A 70 5.94 -12.31 -10.65
N GLY A 71 7.19 -12.44 -11.06
CA GLY A 71 7.60 -12.81 -12.41
C GLY A 71 9.11 -12.82 -12.55
N SER A 72 9.61 -13.12 -13.74
CA SER A 72 11.04 -13.00 -14.07
C SER A 72 11.19 -12.10 -15.29
N PHE A 73 12.31 -11.40 -15.41
CA PHE A 73 12.59 -10.59 -16.59
C PHE A 73 12.98 -11.50 -17.77
N LYS A 74 12.69 -11.06 -19.00
CA LYS A 74 12.94 -11.88 -20.20
C LYS A 74 14.39 -12.35 -20.37
N ASN A 75 15.34 -11.54 -19.89
CA ASN A 75 16.78 -11.81 -20.02
C ASN A 75 17.44 -12.13 -18.67
N ASP A 76 16.66 -12.25 -17.59
CA ASP A 76 17.15 -12.61 -16.25
C ASP A 76 16.16 -13.59 -15.62
N PRO A 77 16.51 -14.89 -15.52
CA PRO A 77 15.60 -15.89 -14.97
C PRO A 77 15.35 -15.70 -13.47
N THR A 78 16.15 -14.86 -12.80
CA THR A 78 16.00 -14.60 -11.36
C THR A 78 14.57 -14.14 -11.05
N PRO A 79 13.88 -14.78 -10.10
CA PRO A 79 12.55 -14.35 -9.68
C PRO A 79 12.58 -12.93 -9.12
N HIS A 80 11.61 -12.14 -9.55
CA HIS A 80 11.35 -10.79 -9.07
C HIS A 80 9.92 -10.70 -8.53
N ALA A 81 9.72 -9.76 -7.62
CA ALA A 81 8.41 -9.41 -7.10
C ALA A 81 8.26 -7.89 -7.08
N VAL A 82 7.04 -7.40 -7.26
CA VAL A 82 6.71 -5.98 -7.07
C VAL A 82 5.52 -5.88 -6.13
N ALA A 83 5.71 -5.12 -5.05
CA ALA A 83 4.65 -4.72 -4.14
C ALA A 83 4.21 -3.30 -4.48
N PHE A 84 2.93 -3.12 -4.79
CA PHE A 84 2.32 -1.79 -4.87
C PHE A 84 1.57 -1.51 -3.59
N VAL A 85 1.91 -0.40 -2.94
CA VAL A 85 1.37 -0.02 -1.63
C VAL A 85 0.67 1.31 -1.76
N SER A 86 -0.61 1.33 -1.44
CA SER A 86 -1.38 2.57 -1.28
C SER A 86 -1.15 3.10 0.13
N TYR A 87 -0.81 4.37 0.27
CA TYR A 87 -0.50 4.99 1.56
C TYR A 87 -0.93 6.45 1.61
N GLN A 88 -1.18 6.97 2.81
CA GLN A 88 -1.45 8.39 3.03
C GLN A 88 -0.18 9.07 3.54
N TYR A 89 0.43 9.89 2.69
CA TYR A 89 1.52 10.76 3.11
C TYR A 89 1.05 11.79 4.13
N ASP A 90 -0.12 12.40 3.85
CA ASP A 90 -0.74 13.41 4.69
C ASP A 90 -1.98 12.83 5.38
N GLN A 91 -1.84 12.55 6.68
CA GLN A 91 -2.93 12.00 7.51
C GLN A 91 -4.04 13.02 7.77
N THR A 92 -3.90 14.28 7.35
CA THR A 92 -4.98 15.28 7.41
C THR A 92 -6.00 15.13 6.28
N GLY A 93 -5.76 14.23 5.32
CA GLY A 93 -6.84 13.55 4.59
C GLY A 93 -7.11 13.98 3.15
N ASN A 94 -6.12 14.44 2.39
CA ASN A 94 -6.38 15.00 1.05
C ASN A 94 -6.00 14.13 -0.15
N ALA A 95 -5.13 13.13 -0.01
CA ALA A 95 -4.73 12.27 -1.13
C ALA A 95 -4.23 10.90 -0.68
N MET A 96 -4.61 9.87 -1.46
CA MET A 96 -3.98 8.55 -1.42
C MET A 96 -2.82 8.52 -2.41
N ASN A 97 -1.62 8.25 -1.91
CA ASN A 97 -0.44 8.03 -2.73
C ASN A 97 -0.24 6.54 -2.98
N GLN A 98 0.57 6.22 -3.98
CA GLN A 98 1.05 4.86 -4.21
C GLN A 98 2.57 4.86 -4.29
N MET A 99 3.18 3.77 -3.83
CA MET A 99 4.58 3.46 -4.08
C MET A 99 4.69 2.05 -4.66
N ALA A 100 5.77 1.80 -5.39
CA ALA A 100 6.13 0.47 -5.86
C ALA A 100 7.48 0.06 -5.30
N ILE A 101 7.55 -1.13 -4.70
CA ILE A 101 8.78 -1.70 -4.12
C ILE A 101 9.09 -2.98 -4.88
N VAL A 102 10.28 -3.05 -5.48
CA VAL A 102 10.72 -4.22 -6.24
C VAL A 102 11.67 -5.04 -5.39
N PHE A 103 11.48 -6.35 -5.42
CA PHE A 103 12.31 -7.34 -4.75
C PHE A 103 12.89 -8.32 -5.76
N ARG A 104 14.07 -8.84 -5.46
CA ARG A 104 14.76 -9.89 -6.20
C ARG A 104 15.01 -11.07 -5.28
N GLU A 105 14.79 -12.27 -5.78
CA GLU A 105 15.13 -13.51 -5.10
C GLU A 105 16.62 -13.84 -5.32
N ALA A 106 17.30 -14.22 -4.24
CA ALA A 106 18.66 -14.74 -4.29
C ALA A 106 18.87 -15.73 -3.14
N GLY A 107 19.15 -16.99 -3.46
CA GLY A 107 19.53 -18.00 -2.48
C GLY A 107 18.44 -18.32 -1.45
N GLY A 108 17.17 -18.35 -1.87
CA GLY A 108 15.99 -18.57 -1.04
C GLY A 108 15.53 -17.33 -0.28
N ARG A 109 16.10 -16.16 -0.56
CA ARG A 109 15.78 -14.90 0.15
C ARG A 109 15.37 -13.81 -0.81
N TRP A 110 14.31 -13.10 -0.46
CA TRP A 110 13.88 -11.91 -1.18
C TRP A 110 14.59 -10.68 -0.59
N THR A 111 15.14 -9.85 -1.46
CA THR A 111 15.86 -8.63 -1.09
C THR A 111 15.29 -7.44 -1.86
N PRO A 112 15.10 -6.28 -1.22
CA PRO A 112 14.61 -5.10 -1.92
C PRO A 112 15.67 -4.61 -2.91
N VAL A 113 15.29 -4.47 -4.18
CA VAL A 113 16.10 -3.84 -5.23
C VAL A 113 15.98 -2.31 -5.14
N GLY A 114 14.78 -1.83 -4.87
CA GLY A 114 14.52 -0.41 -4.71
C GLY A 114 13.04 -0.09 -4.61
N ARG A 115 12.75 1.19 -4.40
CA ARG A 115 11.40 1.74 -4.26
C ARG A 115 11.27 2.95 -5.18
N ALA A 116 10.13 3.06 -5.85
CA ALA A 116 9.69 4.30 -6.48
C ALA A 116 8.51 4.83 -5.67
N ASP A 117 8.66 6.05 -5.15
CA ASP A 117 7.60 6.78 -4.47
C ASP A 117 6.73 7.52 -5.50
N GLU A 118 5.52 7.93 -5.09
CA GLU A 118 4.58 8.71 -5.91
C GLU A 118 4.25 8.06 -7.26
N THR A 119 4.14 6.73 -7.29
CA THR A 119 3.64 6.05 -8.48
C THR A 119 2.17 6.38 -8.70
N VAL A 120 1.74 6.35 -9.97
CA VAL A 120 0.37 6.67 -10.37
C VAL A 120 -0.35 5.41 -10.83
N GLY A 121 -1.67 5.40 -10.69
CA GLY A 121 -2.52 4.31 -11.17
C GLY A 121 -2.88 3.36 -10.04
N MET A 122 -4.05 3.57 -9.42
CA MET A 122 -4.60 2.69 -8.38
C MET A 122 -4.88 1.29 -8.94
N GLU A 123 -5.02 0.29 -8.08
CA GLU A 123 -5.44 -1.07 -8.48
C GLU A 123 -4.62 -1.64 -9.67
N PRO A 124 -3.30 -1.80 -9.48
CA PRO A 124 -2.42 -2.28 -10.55
C PRO A 124 -2.89 -3.64 -11.06
N ARG A 125 -2.95 -3.78 -12.38
CA ARG A 125 -3.40 -4.99 -13.08
C ARG A 125 -2.57 -5.19 -14.35
N GLN A 126 -2.64 -6.41 -14.90
CA GLN A 126 -1.86 -6.80 -16.08
C GLN A 126 -0.36 -6.50 -15.91
N VAL A 127 0.18 -6.83 -14.74
CA VAL A 127 1.59 -6.61 -14.43
C VAL A 127 2.45 -7.56 -15.28
N GLN A 128 3.41 -7.00 -16.00
CA GLN A 128 4.30 -7.72 -16.91
C GLN A 128 5.75 -7.39 -16.62
N PHE A 129 6.58 -8.43 -16.54
CA PHE A 129 8.02 -8.32 -16.34
C PHE A 129 8.72 -8.44 -17.70
N GLY A 130 9.20 -7.31 -18.21
CA GLY A 130 9.86 -7.18 -19.52
C GLY A 130 11.38 -7.37 -19.45
N GLN A 131 12.14 -6.53 -20.16
CA GLN A 131 13.61 -6.51 -20.09
C GLN A 131 14.05 -5.39 -19.12
N GLY A 132 14.14 -5.70 -17.83
CA GLY A 132 14.47 -4.71 -16.79
C GLY A 132 13.40 -3.62 -16.59
N VAL A 133 12.19 -3.86 -17.10
CA VAL A 133 11.05 -2.94 -16.94
C VAL A 133 9.85 -3.75 -16.51
N ILE A 134 9.16 -3.30 -15.47
CA ILE A 134 7.86 -3.82 -15.06
C ILE A 134 6.80 -2.86 -15.58
N THR A 135 5.88 -3.34 -16.41
CA THR A 135 4.74 -2.53 -16.87
C THR A 135 3.45 -2.96 -16.20
N TYR A 136 2.55 -2.02 -15.97
CA TYR A 136 1.23 -2.31 -15.41
C TYR A 136 0.18 -1.33 -15.95
N ILE A 137 -1.08 -1.72 -15.81
CA ILE A 137 -2.23 -0.83 -16.00
C ILE A 137 -2.74 -0.44 -14.62
N GLY A 138 -2.96 0.85 -14.40
CA GLY A 138 -3.59 1.37 -13.19
C GLY A 138 -4.84 2.17 -13.51
N THR A 139 -5.75 2.27 -12.54
CA THR A 139 -6.92 3.12 -12.54
C THR A 139 -6.51 4.58 -12.28
N VAL A 140 -6.97 5.49 -13.13
CA VAL A 140 -6.68 6.93 -13.05
C VAL A 140 -7.95 7.74 -13.27
N LEU A 141 -7.93 9.01 -12.88
CA LEU A 141 -9.01 9.93 -13.16
C LEU A 141 -9.15 10.13 -14.69
N GLY A 142 -10.30 9.75 -15.23
CA GLY A 142 -10.72 10.07 -16.59
C GLY A 142 -11.36 11.46 -16.68
N PRO A 143 -11.64 11.95 -17.90
CA PRO A 143 -12.14 13.31 -18.12
C PRO A 143 -13.46 13.65 -17.42
N ASN A 144 -14.31 12.65 -17.16
CA ASN A 144 -15.65 12.81 -16.57
C ASN A 144 -15.80 12.08 -15.24
N ASP A 145 -14.69 11.61 -14.66
CA ASP A 145 -14.72 10.88 -13.40
C ASP A 145 -14.79 11.86 -12.21
N SER A 146 -15.52 11.49 -11.17
CA SER A 146 -15.36 12.14 -9.87
C SER A 146 -14.06 11.67 -9.21
N ARG A 147 -13.46 12.49 -8.34
CA ARG A 147 -12.28 12.08 -7.56
C ARG A 147 -12.53 10.84 -6.69
N ALA A 148 -13.79 10.60 -6.30
CA ALA A 148 -14.20 9.45 -5.49
C ALA A 148 -14.37 8.15 -6.30
N GLY A 149 -14.47 8.24 -7.63
CA GLY A 149 -14.76 7.09 -8.49
C GLY A 149 -14.03 7.16 -9.83
N PRO A 150 -12.68 7.03 -9.85
CA PRO A 150 -11.93 6.97 -11.09
C PRO A 150 -12.23 5.69 -11.86
N THR A 151 -12.45 5.80 -13.17
CA THR A 151 -12.72 4.70 -14.11
C THR A 151 -11.70 4.65 -15.25
N GLY A 152 -10.98 5.74 -15.49
CA GLY A 152 -9.90 5.84 -16.47
C GLY A 152 -8.80 4.80 -16.25
N ARG A 153 -8.06 4.51 -17.32
CA ARG A 153 -6.97 3.53 -17.33
C ARG A 153 -5.69 4.15 -17.89
N GLY A 154 -4.60 4.01 -17.17
CA GLY A 154 -3.26 4.44 -17.59
C GLY A 154 -2.29 3.26 -17.63
N ARG A 155 -1.34 3.30 -18.58
CA ARG A 155 -0.22 2.37 -18.63
C ARG A 155 1.03 3.02 -18.05
N PHE A 156 1.70 2.31 -17.18
CA PHE A 156 2.86 2.79 -16.44
C PHE A 156 4.00 1.78 -16.51
N SER A 157 5.20 2.25 -16.17
CA SER A 157 6.41 1.46 -16.18
C SER A 157 7.28 1.79 -14.98
N LEU A 158 7.93 0.75 -14.45
CA LEU A 158 8.99 0.83 -13.46
C LEU A 158 10.26 0.31 -14.13
N LYS A 159 11.23 1.18 -14.35
CA LYS A 159 12.56 0.77 -14.81
C LYS A 159 13.33 0.26 -13.61
N VAL A 160 13.80 -0.97 -13.69
CA VAL A 160 14.54 -1.65 -12.63
C VAL A 160 16.00 -1.76 -13.06
N THR A 161 16.89 -1.30 -12.19
CA THR A 161 18.34 -1.36 -12.37
C THR A 161 18.98 -1.84 -11.08
N ASP A 162 20.25 -2.22 -11.12
CA ASP A 162 21.01 -2.56 -9.91
C ASP A 162 21.13 -1.40 -8.92
N ARG A 163 20.88 -0.17 -9.37
CA ARG A 163 20.92 1.05 -8.54
C ARG A 163 19.56 1.46 -7.97
N GLY A 164 18.48 0.75 -8.32
CA GLY A 164 17.14 1.03 -7.82
C GLY A 164 16.06 1.02 -8.89
N VAL A 165 14.93 1.64 -8.55
CA VAL A 165 13.69 1.61 -9.33
C VAL A 165 13.27 3.04 -9.66
N THR A 166 12.92 3.29 -10.93
CA THR A 166 12.43 4.60 -11.38
C THR A 166 11.06 4.44 -12.04
N PHE A 167 10.12 5.29 -11.64
CA PHE A 167 8.79 5.34 -12.21
C PHE A 167 8.74 6.22 -13.47
N GLY A 168 7.90 5.81 -14.44
CA GLY A 168 7.62 6.61 -15.62
C GLY A 168 6.34 6.17 -16.31
N LYS A 169 5.79 7.05 -17.16
CA LYS A 169 4.68 6.70 -18.05
C LYS A 169 5.19 5.76 -19.13
N ALA A 170 4.51 4.63 -19.33
CA ALA A 170 4.88 3.73 -20.42
C ALA A 170 4.52 4.39 -21.76
N GLY A 171 5.49 4.44 -22.67
CA GLY A 171 5.23 4.78 -24.07
C GLY A 171 4.21 3.80 -24.69
N ARG A 172 3.44 4.29 -25.66
CA ARG A 172 2.54 3.43 -26.45
C ARG A 172 3.35 2.48 -27.32
#